data_AF-A0A2A4UER8-F1
#
_entry.id   AF-A0A2A4UER8-F1
#
_cell.length_a   1.000
_cell.length_b   1.000
_cell.length_c   1.000
_cell.angle_alpha   90.00
_cell.angle_beta   90.00
_cell.angle_gamma   90.00
#
_symmetry.space_group_name_H-M   'P 1'
#
loop_
_entity.id
_entity.type
_entity.pdbx_description
1 polymer ?
#
loop_
_entity_poly.entity_id
_entity_poly.type
_entity_poly.pdbx_seq_one_letter_code
_entity_poly.pdbx_strand_id
1 'polypeptide(L)' 'VAIAEKFNLPIHAIGVGEAIDDLQPFDADDFSKMLVGLKV' A
#
# COMPACT_ATOMS: atom_id res chain seq x y z
N VAL A 1 4.62 7.24 5.56
CA VAL A 1 4.77 6.91 4.11
C VAL A 1 4.77 8.22 3.34
N ALA A 2 5.85 8.53 2.62
CA ALA A 2 6.12 9.89 2.11
C ALA A 2 5.02 10.49 1.21
N ILE A 3 4.27 9.67 0.46
CA ILE A 3 3.17 10.15 -0.40
C ILE A 3 1.95 10.58 0.42
N ALA A 4 1.55 9.81 1.44
CA ALA A 4 0.42 10.15 2.31
C ALA A 4 0.69 11.45 3.08
N GLU A 5 1.92 11.63 3.57
CA GLU A 5 2.34 12.86 4.27
C GLU A 5 2.39 14.09 3.35
N LYS A 6 2.82 13.92 2.09
CA LYS A 6 2.92 15.03 1.14
C LYS A 6 1.56 15.54 0.67
N PHE A 7 0.58 14.65 0.51
CA PHE A 7 -0.71 15.01 -0.10
C PHE A 7 -1.87 15.05 0.88
N ASN A 8 -1.72 14.47 2.08
CA ASN A 8 -2.76 14.41 3.12
C ASN A 8 -4.13 13.93 2.59
N LEU A 9 -4.11 13.03 1.61
CA LEU A 9 -5.28 12.42 1.01
C LEU A 9 -5.36 10.94 1.43
N PRO A 10 -6.58 10.40 1.62
CA PRO A 10 -6.76 9.00 1.93
C PRO A 10 -6.34 8.13 0.74
N ILE A 11 -5.54 7.11 1.01
CA ILE A 11 -5.26 6.03 0.05
C ILE A 11 -6.28 4.92 0.34
N HIS A 12 -7.08 4.57 -0.66
CA HIS A 12 -8.16 3.58 -0.49
C HIS A 12 -7.75 2.16 -0.87
N ALA A 13 -6.93 2.03 -1.91
CA ALA A 13 -6.54 0.74 -2.47
C ALA A 13 -5.12 0.80 -3.05
N ILE A 14 -4.51 -0.37 -3.17
CA ILE A 14 -3.19 -0.56 -3.78
C ILE A 14 -3.22 -1.76 -4.73
N GLY A 15 -2.54 -1.63 -5.88
CA GLY A 15 -2.28 -2.76 -6.77
C GLY A 15 -1.02 -3.48 -6.33
N VAL A 16 -1.13 -4.77 -6.01
CA VAL A 16 0.01 -5.62 -5.62
C VAL A 16 0.54 -6.49 -6.78
N GLY A 17 -0.03 -6.32 -7.98
CA GLY A 17 0.28 -7.05 -9.20
C GLY A 17 -0.43 -6.44 -10.41
N GLU A 18 -0.52 -7.19 -11.52
CA GLU A 18 -1.03 -6.72 -12.80
C GLU A 18 -2.47 -7.20 -13.10
N ALA A 19 -2.97 -8.20 -12.39
CA ALA A 19 -4.30 -8.75 -12.59
C ALA A 19 -5.37 -7.86 -11.95
N ILE A 20 -6.62 -7.99 -12.43
CA ILE A 20 -7.78 -7.30 -11.84
C ILE A 20 -7.95 -7.66 -10.36
N ASP A 21 -7.66 -8.91 -10.01
CA ASP A 21 -7.77 -9.43 -8.65
C ASP A 21 -6.64 -8.97 -7.71
N ASP A 22 -5.62 -8.29 -8.24
CA ASP A 22 -4.49 -7.76 -7.46
C ASP A 22 -4.79 -6.38 -6.85
N LEU A 23 -5.99 -5.84 -7.06
CA LEU A 23 -6.44 -4.62 -6.40
C LEU A 23 -6.96 -4.93 -5.00
N GLN A 24 -6.27 -4.43 -3.98
CA GLN A 24 -6.58 -4.70 -2.57
C GLN A 24 -6.81 -3.40 -1.78
N PRO A 25 -7.59 -3.44 -0.67
CA PRO A 25 -7.66 -2.33 0.27
C PRO A 25 -6.27 -1.95 0.79
N PHE A 26 -6.03 -0.65 0.96
CA PHE A 26 -4.74 -0.17 1.46
C PHE A 26 -4.62 -0.33 2.99
N ASP A 27 -3.57 -1.01 3.45
CA ASP A 27 -3.12 -1.04 4.84
C ASP A 27 -1.70 -0.48 4.95
N ALA A 28 -1.50 0.50 5.83
CA ALA A 28 -0.23 1.20 5.94
C ALA A 28 0.88 0.38 6.62
N ASP A 29 0.53 -0.53 7.53
CA ASP A 29 1.48 -1.37 8.26
C ASP A 29 1.98 -2.50 7.34
N ASP A 30 1.06 -3.18 6.67
CA ASP A 30 1.39 -4.23 5.70
C ASP A 30 2.20 -3.65 4.53
N PHE A 31 1.79 -2.50 3.98
CA PHE A 31 2.53 -1.82 2.93
C PHE A 31 3.96 -1.45 3.38
N SER A 32 4.11 -0.93 4.59
CA SER A 32 5.43 -0.55 5.13
C SER A 32 6.33 -1.76 5.30
N LYS A 33 5.81 -2.89 5.80
CA LYS A 33 6.55 -4.15 5.95
C LYS A 33 6.96 -4.73 4.60
N MET A 34 6.06 -4.78 3.62
CA MET A 34 6.35 -5.24 2.26
C MET A 34 7.45 -4.39 1.61
N LEU A 35 7.39 -3.06 1.76
CA LEU A 35 8.35 -2.13 1.18
C LEU A 35 9.79 -2.40 1.64
N VAL A 36 9.96 -2.86 2.89
CA VAL A 36 11.28 -3.17 3.47
C VAL A 36 11.60 -4.67 3.49
N GLY A 37 10.74 -5.52 2.91
CA GLY A 37 10.94 -6.97 2.83
C GLY A 37 10.74 -7.72 4.16
N LEU A 38 10.01 -7.14 5.12
CA LEU A 38 9.63 -7.83 6.36
C LEU A 38 8.43 -8.73 6.11
N LYS A 39 8.48 -9.96 6.64
CA LYS A 39 7.33 -10.88 6.59
C LYS A 39 6.27 -10.44 7.60
N VAL A 40 5.04 -10.31 7.11
CA VAL A 40 3.80 -10.23 7.90
C VAL A 40 3.42 -11.60 8.45
#